data_AF-A0AAW0TSG4-F1
#
_entry.id   AF-A0AAW0TSG4-F1
#
_cell.length_a   1.000
_cell.length_b   1.000
_cell.length_c   1.000
_cell.angle_alpha   90.00
_cell.angle_beta   90.00
_cell.angle_gamma   90.00
#
_symmetry.space_group_name_H-M   'P 1'
#
loop_
_entity.id
_entity.type
_entity.pdbx_description
1 polymer ?
#
loop_
_entity_poly.entity_id
_entity_poly.type
_entity_poly.pdbx_seq_one_letter_code
_entity_poly.pdbx_strand_id
1 'polypeptide(L)'
;MLQREGSAAAPSLLRRGMSWAWACVRGGKTIGEAVSVPIRQTAASGLLLHTLVHLITPDEEYCPAWPRGSHWDRRRLFCDTYEGYGDLCSCDAPRTLPSAAPPIENSQLQDAVVGFDERRVEVFTPEPHEELAGFLAVLGLPLTVTHQLSDFVATLISKQFVFAFRHMLAKYPRADLFIVLEEDIKVSPDFFVFLNRTAKLLKEDPSLHCVSAHNDLSYPGTSRDPRALLRAASYTNYGWMVTREFAQEMVAGMENQEFEFDWDTFTYFFLRRGRECIIPEVSRSHHFGDAGVHLSQFSIRLYFSAKNYNLDPEAWVEGAEELEQGRYEALVTSMLVRARVVEVDPCQRSFPARQSMKEGDVLVLFFHYAGNLDLYRGSREWQALASCLETFALEPREGHNGLYRLRHGAAHLLLVAHPASPYSKYKPENATVFSATPEVLREAFRRGEGRLQRAPFDTKTPQQHYAYFAAAQPTA
;
A
#
# COMPACT_ATOMS: atom_id res chain seq x y z
N MET A 1 -6.67 30.07 -8.22
CA MET A 1 -7.65 29.69 -7.17
C MET A 1 -7.89 30.84 -6.22
N LEU A 2 -6.89 31.25 -5.42
CA LEU A 2 -7.02 32.30 -4.39
C LEU A 2 -7.58 33.64 -4.92
N GLN A 3 -7.21 34.06 -6.13
CA GLN A 3 -7.80 35.25 -6.76
C GLN A 3 -9.31 35.11 -7.03
N ARG A 4 -9.78 33.92 -7.40
CA ARG A 4 -11.21 33.64 -7.61
C ARG A 4 -11.99 33.66 -6.29
N GLU A 5 -11.32 33.33 -5.20
CA GLU A 5 -11.85 33.42 -3.83
C GLU A 5 -11.77 34.84 -3.24
N GLY A 6 -11.28 35.83 -4.02
CA GLY A 6 -11.35 37.25 -3.68
C GLY A 6 -10.03 37.89 -3.25
N SER A 7 -8.91 37.16 -3.24
CA SER A 7 -7.60 37.73 -2.92
C SER A 7 -7.10 38.65 -4.05
N ALA A 8 -6.83 39.90 -3.71
CA ALA A 8 -6.24 40.87 -4.63
C ALA A 8 -4.72 40.68 -4.74
N ALA A 9 -4.07 40.19 -3.68
CA ALA A 9 -2.62 40.09 -3.63
C ALA A 9 -2.07 38.75 -4.14
N ALA A 10 -2.85 37.67 -4.13
CA ALA A 10 -2.41 36.34 -4.56
C ALA A 10 -1.74 36.28 -5.95
N PRO A 11 -2.23 37.00 -6.99
CA PRO A 11 -1.55 37.02 -8.30
C PRO A 11 -0.13 37.60 -8.25
N SER A 12 0.17 38.39 -7.22
CA SER A 12 1.42 39.13 -7.07
C SER A 12 2.42 38.47 -6.10
N LEU A 13 2.04 37.35 -5.46
CA LEU A 13 2.89 36.58 -4.52
C LEU A 13 3.90 35.69 -5.26
N LEU A 14 4.72 36.31 -6.12
CA LEU A 14 5.65 35.60 -7.02
C LEU A 14 7.10 35.57 -6.50
N ARG A 15 7.39 36.20 -5.36
CA ARG A 15 8.76 36.34 -4.83
C ARG A 15 8.92 35.65 -3.47
N ARG A 16 10.06 34.97 -3.28
CA ARG A 16 10.45 34.43 -1.96
C ARG A 16 10.67 35.57 -0.97
N GLY A 17 10.27 35.35 0.28
CA GLY A 17 10.47 36.31 1.37
C GLY A 17 9.37 37.36 1.53
N MET A 18 8.22 37.24 0.85
CA MET A 18 7.04 38.06 1.13
C MET A 18 6.28 37.54 2.36
N SER A 19 5.69 38.44 3.14
CA SER A 19 4.74 38.09 4.21
C SER A 19 3.33 38.43 3.74
N TRP A 20 2.39 37.49 3.86
CA TRP A 20 0.99 37.67 3.45
C TRP A 20 0.05 37.17 4.54
N ALA A 21 -0.97 37.97 4.86
CA ALA A 21 -2.08 37.58 5.71
C ALA A 21 -3.39 37.93 5.01
N TRP A 22 -4.35 37.02 5.05
CA TRP A 22 -5.63 37.16 4.38
C TRP A 22 -6.75 36.50 5.18
N ALA A 23 -7.83 37.25 5.40
CA ALA A 23 -9.08 36.79 5.99
C ALA A 23 -10.20 36.96 4.96
N CYS A 24 -10.94 35.89 4.68
CA CYS A 24 -11.99 35.88 3.67
C CYS A 24 -13.17 34.98 4.08
N VAL A 25 -14.31 35.18 3.40
CA VAL A 25 -15.41 34.21 3.33
C VAL A 25 -15.34 33.55 1.95
N ARG A 26 -15.31 32.21 1.96
CA ARG A 26 -15.31 31.40 0.74
C ARG A 26 -16.50 31.79 -0.14
N GLY A 27 -16.29 31.90 -1.46
CA GLY A 27 -17.28 32.50 -2.37
C GLY A 27 -16.99 33.94 -2.77
N GLY A 28 -15.76 34.42 -2.56
CA GLY A 28 -15.24 35.63 -3.20
C GLY A 28 -15.16 36.89 -2.32
N LYS A 29 -15.46 36.81 -1.01
CA LYS A 29 -15.52 38.00 -0.15
C LYS A 29 -14.28 38.11 0.75
N THR A 30 -13.40 39.06 0.43
CA THR A 30 -12.28 39.43 1.31
C THR A 30 -12.76 40.30 2.47
N ILE A 31 -12.40 39.92 3.70
CA ILE A 31 -12.67 40.68 4.94
C ILE A 31 -11.47 41.57 5.28
N GLY A 32 -10.25 41.08 5.04
CA GLY A 32 -9.02 41.86 5.21
C GLY A 32 -7.86 41.17 4.52
N GLU A 33 -6.96 41.93 3.92
CA GLU A 33 -5.79 41.40 3.23
C GLU A 33 -4.62 42.36 3.39
N ALA A 34 -3.43 41.84 3.68
CA ALA A 34 -2.23 42.65 3.84
C ALA A 34 -0.99 41.89 3.35
N VAL A 35 -0.11 42.60 2.67
CA VAL A 35 1.16 42.07 2.13
C VAL A 35 2.32 42.99 2.50
N SER A 36 3.44 42.37 2.88
CA SER A 36 4.75 43.01 3.02
C SER A 36 5.71 42.41 2.01
N VAL A 37 6.36 43.28 1.24
CA VAL A 37 7.29 42.91 0.17
C VAL A 37 8.71 43.30 0.58
N PRO A 38 9.70 42.39 0.48
CA PRO A 38 11.06 42.72 0.87
C PRO A 38 11.71 43.67 -0.15
N ILE A 39 12.44 44.67 0.35
CA ILE A 39 13.16 45.65 -0.47
C ILE A 39 14.49 45.07 -1.01
N ARG A 40 15.04 44.02 -0.37
CA ARG A 40 16.28 43.28 -0.74
C ARG A 40 16.03 41.77 -0.71
N GLN A 41 17.03 40.93 -1.04
CA GLN A 41 16.94 39.45 -1.01
C GLN A 41 16.78 38.82 0.41
N THR A 42 16.29 39.58 1.39
CA THR A 42 15.98 39.11 2.75
C THR A 42 14.48 38.87 2.91
N ALA A 43 14.06 38.17 3.97
CA ALA A 43 12.65 38.08 4.32
C ALA A 43 12.06 39.46 4.65
N ALA A 44 10.78 39.67 4.32
CA ALA A 44 10.01 40.86 4.66
C ALA A 44 9.75 40.94 6.16
N SER A 45 9.46 42.14 6.66
CA SER A 45 9.02 42.32 8.04
C SER A 45 7.75 41.50 8.33
N GLY A 46 7.60 41.06 9.58
CA GLY A 46 6.37 40.44 10.07
C GLY A 46 5.17 41.35 9.85
N LEU A 47 4.01 40.75 9.62
CA LEU A 47 2.79 41.46 9.25
C LEU A 47 1.72 41.24 10.32
N LEU A 48 0.97 42.29 10.65
CA LEU A 48 -0.19 42.23 11.54
C LEU A 48 -1.42 42.69 10.75
N LEU A 49 -2.39 41.80 10.60
CA LEU A 49 -3.69 42.10 10.00
C LEU A 49 -4.72 42.22 11.12
N HIS A 50 -5.36 43.38 11.24
CA HIS A 50 -6.51 43.58 12.11
C HIS A 50 -7.76 43.80 11.24
N THR A 51 -8.79 43.00 11.44
CA THR A 51 -10.05 43.10 10.71
C THR A 51 -11.23 42.67 11.58
N LEU A 52 -12.43 43.12 11.23
CA LEU A 52 -13.67 42.77 11.92
C LEU A 52 -14.40 41.67 11.14
N VAL A 53 -14.59 40.52 11.78
CA VAL A 53 -15.39 39.42 11.24
C VAL A 53 -16.78 39.49 11.85
N HIS A 54 -17.78 39.79 11.02
CA HIS A 54 -19.18 39.76 11.46
C HIS A 54 -19.65 38.30 11.52
N LEU A 55 -19.99 37.84 12.72
CA LEU A 55 -20.57 36.52 12.93
C LEU A 55 -22.02 36.52 12.43
N ILE A 56 -22.41 35.43 11.79
CA ILE A 56 -23.81 35.13 11.47
C ILE A 56 -24.36 34.32 12.65
N THR A 57 -25.60 34.57 13.05
CA THR A 57 -26.21 33.78 14.13
C THR A 57 -26.41 32.33 13.66
N PRO A 58 -26.00 31.33 14.45
CA PRO A 58 -26.21 29.92 14.13
C PRO A 58 -27.67 29.53 14.44
N ASP A 59 -28.63 30.17 13.77
CA ASP A 59 -30.05 29.86 13.96
C ASP A 59 -30.51 28.74 13.02
N GLU A 60 -29.65 28.28 12.12
CA GLU A 60 -29.96 27.25 11.12
C GLU A 60 -29.13 25.99 11.36
N GLU A 61 -29.82 24.87 11.52
CA GLU A 61 -29.24 23.53 11.51
C GLU A 61 -28.43 23.31 10.23
N TYR A 62 -27.21 22.75 10.33
CA TYR A 62 -26.34 22.51 9.19
C TYR A 62 -27.04 21.72 8.07
N CYS A 63 -27.10 22.29 6.86
CA CYS A 63 -27.86 21.75 5.72
C CYS A 63 -29.28 21.26 6.10
N PRO A 64 -30.24 22.16 6.40
CA PRO A 64 -31.54 21.78 6.95
C PRO A 64 -32.41 20.94 5.99
N ALA A 65 -32.07 20.97 4.70
CA ALA A 65 -32.71 20.18 3.65
C ALA A 65 -32.29 18.69 3.63
N TRP A 66 -31.22 18.31 4.34
CA TRP A 66 -30.81 16.91 4.41
C TRP A 66 -31.85 16.01 5.11
N PRO A 67 -32.00 14.75 4.70
CA PRO A 67 -32.96 13.83 5.31
C PRO A 67 -32.77 13.67 6.82
N ARG A 68 -33.85 13.42 7.57
CA ARG A 68 -33.79 13.15 9.02
C ARG A 68 -33.35 11.70 9.29
N GLY A 69 -32.78 11.46 10.47
CA GLY A 69 -32.44 10.13 10.97
C GLY A 69 -31.00 10.04 11.50
N SER A 70 -30.73 9.04 12.34
CA SER A 70 -29.49 8.95 13.13
C SER A 70 -28.19 9.01 12.31
N HIS A 71 -28.17 8.44 11.11
CA HIS A 71 -27.04 8.56 10.18
C HIS A 71 -26.81 10.01 9.73
N TRP A 72 -27.87 10.71 9.32
CA TRP A 72 -27.80 12.10 8.88
C TRP A 72 -27.56 13.07 10.04
N ASP A 73 -28.07 12.78 11.24
CA ASP A 73 -27.83 13.58 12.43
C ASP A 73 -26.33 13.54 12.81
N ARG A 74 -25.70 12.36 12.75
CA ARG A 74 -24.24 12.22 12.92
C ARG A 74 -23.46 12.97 11.84
N ARG A 75 -23.91 12.90 10.58
CA ARG A 75 -23.29 13.62 9.47
C ARG A 75 -23.39 15.14 9.61
N ARG A 76 -24.53 15.68 10.04
CA ARG A 76 -24.68 17.12 10.35
C ARG A 76 -23.72 17.55 11.43
N LEU A 77 -23.70 16.84 12.56
CA LEU A 77 -22.79 17.14 13.66
C LEU A 77 -21.32 17.15 13.19
N PHE A 78 -20.92 16.15 12.41
CA PHE A 78 -19.58 16.06 11.88
C PHE A 78 -19.25 17.23 10.93
N CYS A 79 -20.10 17.51 9.95
CA CYS A 79 -19.87 18.55 8.94
C CYS A 79 -20.01 19.99 9.47
N ASP A 80 -20.73 20.16 10.59
CA ASP A 80 -20.81 21.44 11.32
C ASP A 80 -19.53 21.70 12.14
N THR A 81 -18.83 20.62 12.54
CA THR A 81 -17.62 20.69 13.37
C THR A 81 -16.34 20.70 12.55
N TYR A 82 -16.27 19.88 11.48
CA TYR A 82 -15.07 19.62 10.70
C TYR A 82 -15.28 19.95 9.22
N GLU A 83 -14.28 20.61 8.63
CA GLU A 83 -14.27 21.02 7.23
C GLU A 83 -13.23 20.24 6.40
N GLY A 84 -13.31 20.34 5.07
CA GLY A 84 -12.32 19.76 4.16
C GLY A 84 -12.65 18.37 3.60
N TYR A 85 -13.80 17.80 3.97
CA TYR A 85 -14.29 16.48 3.53
C TYR A 85 -15.09 16.49 2.21
N GLY A 86 -15.15 17.64 1.52
CA GLY A 86 -15.67 17.72 0.16
C GLY A 86 -17.14 17.32 0.01
N ASP A 87 -17.40 16.36 -0.88
CA ASP A 87 -18.76 15.89 -1.17
C ASP A 87 -19.42 15.16 0.01
N LEU A 88 -18.66 14.74 1.02
CA LEU A 88 -19.22 14.27 2.29
C LEU A 88 -20.04 15.37 2.98
N CYS A 89 -19.67 16.63 2.85
CA CYS A 89 -20.37 17.74 3.53
C CYS A 89 -21.13 18.67 2.58
N SER A 90 -21.35 18.27 1.33
CA SER A 90 -22.12 19.07 0.36
C SER A 90 -23.61 19.13 0.73
N CYS A 91 -24.16 20.32 0.98
CA CYS A 91 -25.61 20.49 1.17
C CYS A 91 -26.41 20.09 -0.08
N ASP A 92 -25.88 20.36 -1.28
CA ASP A 92 -26.60 20.16 -2.54
C ASP A 92 -26.52 18.72 -3.06
N ALA A 93 -25.34 18.09 -2.97
CA ALA A 93 -25.08 16.76 -3.50
C ALA A 93 -24.23 15.94 -2.52
N PRO A 94 -24.77 15.60 -1.33
CA PRO A 94 -24.03 14.82 -0.35
C PRO A 94 -23.68 13.44 -0.91
N ARG A 95 -22.41 13.05 -0.78
CA ARG A 95 -21.91 11.70 -1.14
C ARG A 95 -22.86 10.63 -0.59
N THR A 96 -23.30 9.72 -1.45
CA THR A 96 -24.00 8.51 -1.01
C THR A 96 -22.96 7.53 -0.49
N LEU A 97 -23.13 7.11 0.77
CA LEU A 97 -22.29 6.07 1.34
C LEU A 97 -22.79 4.71 0.83
N PRO A 98 -21.88 3.79 0.45
CA PRO A 98 -22.29 2.49 -0.05
C PRO A 98 -23.09 1.75 1.02
N SER A 99 -24.28 1.27 0.67
CA SER A 99 -24.94 0.20 1.42
C SER A 99 -24.24 -1.12 1.11
N ALA A 100 -24.20 -2.04 2.08
CA ALA A 100 -23.56 -3.36 2.02
C ALA A 100 -23.34 -3.92 0.59
N ALA A 101 -22.10 -4.32 0.30
CA ALA A 101 -21.72 -4.86 -0.99
C ALA A 101 -22.51 -6.15 -1.33
N PRO A 102 -22.75 -6.49 -2.60
CA PRO A 102 -23.49 -7.70 -2.95
C PRO A 102 -22.79 -8.98 -2.43
N PRO A 103 -23.56 -10.06 -2.16
CA PRO A 103 -23.01 -11.31 -1.66
C PRO A 103 -22.02 -11.97 -2.64
N ILE A 104 -20.91 -12.48 -2.10
CA ILE A 104 -19.98 -13.32 -2.86
C ILE A 104 -20.58 -14.72 -2.96
N GLU A 105 -20.92 -15.17 -4.17
CA GLU A 105 -21.41 -16.53 -4.40
C GLU A 105 -20.37 -17.58 -3.95
N ASN A 106 -20.82 -18.63 -3.25
CA ASN A 106 -20.00 -19.74 -2.75
C ASN A 106 -18.81 -19.31 -1.86
N SER A 107 -19.02 -18.36 -0.96
CA SER A 107 -18.00 -17.92 0.00
C SER A 107 -17.54 -19.04 0.94
N GLN A 108 -16.22 -19.24 1.04
CA GLN A 108 -15.56 -20.20 1.93
C GLN A 108 -15.17 -19.59 3.30
N LEU A 109 -15.34 -18.28 3.43
CA LEU A 109 -15.35 -17.58 4.70
C LEU A 109 -16.72 -17.86 5.35
N GLN A 110 -16.75 -18.53 6.51
CA GLN A 110 -18.02 -18.96 7.13
C GLN A 110 -18.90 -17.74 7.46
N ASP A 111 -20.20 -17.92 7.20
CA ASP A 111 -21.20 -16.87 6.90
C ASP A 111 -20.81 -16.09 5.64
N ALA A 112 -21.58 -16.28 4.56
CA ALA A 112 -21.36 -15.67 3.25
C ALA A 112 -20.76 -14.27 3.40
N VAL A 113 -19.50 -14.07 3.00
CA VAL A 113 -18.95 -12.72 3.01
C VAL A 113 -19.73 -11.93 1.98
N VAL A 114 -20.63 -11.09 2.50
CA VAL A 114 -21.46 -10.17 1.75
C VAL A 114 -20.60 -8.96 1.42
N GLY A 115 -19.57 -9.17 0.59
CA GLY A 115 -18.46 -8.22 0.45
C GLY A 115 -18.08 -7.58 1.79
N PHE A 116 -18.04 -6.25 1.83
CA PHE A 116 -17.80 -5.47 3.06
C PHE A 116 -19.02 -5.53 4.01
N ASP A 117 -18.94 -6.33 5.09
CA ASP A 117 -19.87 -6.28 6.23
C ASP A 117 -19.28 -5.39 7.33
N GLU A 118 -19.74 -4.14 7.40
CA GLU A 118 -19.32 -3.13 8.37
C GLU A 118 -19.42 -3.59 9.83
N ARG A 119 -20.31 -4.55 10.14
CA ARG A 119 -20.49 -5.11 11.49
C ARG A 119 -19.35 -6.02 11.93
N ARG A 120 -18.47 -6.43 11.00
CA ARG A 120 -17.30 -7.27 11.24
C ARG A 120 -15.99 -6.47 11.20
N VAL A 121 -16.08 -5.14 11.10
CA VAL A 121 -14.93 -4.23 11.07
C VAL A 121 -14.75 -3.63 12.46
N GLU A 122 -13.52 -3.66 12.96
CA GLU A 122 -13.11 -2.93 14.15
C GLU A 122 -11.99 -1.96 13.78
N VAL A 123 -12.07 -0.73 14.27
CA VAL A 123 -11.01 0.27 14.10
C VAL A 123 -10.36 0.54 15.45
N PHE A 124 -9.03 0.56 15.46
CA PHE A 124 -8.23 0.75 16.68
C PHE A 124 -7.34 1.98 16.54
N THR A 125 -7.19 2.74 17.63
CA THR A 125 -6.25 3.86 17.75
C THR A 125 -5.55 3.81 19.10
N PRO A 126 -4.25 4.16 19.20
CA PRO A 126 -3.57 4.30 20.49
C PRO A 126 -4.21 5.36 21.40
N GLU A 127 -4.66 6.46 20.81
CA GLU A 127 -5.10 7.66 21.53
C GLU A 127 -6.46 8.15 21.02
N PRO A 128 -7.24 8.86 21.85
CA PRO A 128 -8.48 9.46 21.43
C PRO A 128 -8.26 10.44 20.27
N HIS A 129 -9.08 10.33 19.23
CA HIS A 129 -9.05 11.23 18.08
C HIS A 129 -10.48 11.63 17.71
N GLU A 130 -10.90 12.84 18.12
CA GLU A 130 -12.30 13.27 18.02
C GLU A 130 -12.80 13.36 16.57
N GLU A 131 -11.97 13.89 15.67
CA GLU A 131 -12.32 13.97 14.24
C GLU A 131 -12.49 12.58 13.61
N LEU A 132 -11.54 11.66 13.83
CA LEU A 132 -11.66 10.27 13.39
C LEU A 132 -12.89 9.58 13.99
N ALA A 133 -13.16 9.78 15.29
CA ALA A 133 -14.34 9.21 15.94
C ALA A 133 -15.65 9.72 15.31
N GLY A 134 -15.71 11.03 15.04
CA GLY A 134 -16.83 11.65 14.33
C GLY A 134 -17.00 11.09 12.92
N PHE A 135 -15.90 10.98 12.17
CA PHE A 135 -15.91 10.44 10.81
C PHE A 135 -16.38 8.98 10.77
N LEU A 136 -15.84 8.11 11.64
CA LEU A 136 -16.26 6.71 11.74
C LEU A 136 -17.72 6.59 12.19
N ALA A 137 -18.20 7.49 13.04
CA ALA A 137 -19.61 7.53 13.43
C ALA A 137 -20.52 7.86 12.24
N VAL A 138 -20.10 8.72 11.29
CA VAL A 138 -20.81 8.94 10.02
C VAL A 138 -20.85 7.65 9.20
N LEU A 139 -19.75 6.91 9.14
CA LEU A 139 -19.65 5.63 8.43
C LEU A 139 -20.35 4.45 9.15
N GLY A 140 -20.79 4.64 10.39
CA GLY A 140 -21.37 3.54 11.19
C GLY A 140 -20.34 2.53 11.71
N LEU A 141 -19.06 2.88 11.73
CA LEU A 141 -17.96 2.01 12.17
C LEU A 141 -17.59 2.27 13.64
N PRO A 142 -17.20 1.22 14.40
CA PRO A 142 -16.74 1.37 15.76
C PRO A 142 -15.30 1.88 15.82
N LEU A 143 -14.97 2.66 16.85
CA LEU A 143 -13.59 3.04 17.20
C LEU A 143 -13.27 2.59 18.62
N THR A 144 -12.20 1.84 18.78
CA THR A 144 -11.65 1.42 20.07
C THR A 144 -10.33 2.15 20.34
N VAL A 145 -10.29 2.93 21.41
CA VAL A 145 -9.04 3.52 21.91
C VAL A 145 -8.34 2.49 22.79
N THR A 146 -7.10 2.13 22.45
CA THR A 146 -6.38 1.03 23.09
C THR A 146 -5.46 1.49 24.22
N HIS A 147 -5.19 2.79 24.32
CA HIS A 147 -4.33 3.41 25.34
C HIS A 147 -2.93 2.79 25.44
N GLN A 148 -2.40 2.22 24.36
CA GLN A 148 -1.01 1.75 24.37
C GLN A 148 -0.06 2.94 24.33
N LEU A 149 1.04 2.84 25.08
CA LEU A 149 2.05 3.88 25.18
C LEU A 149 3.45 3.25 25.01
N SER A 150 4.32 3.98 24.33
CA SER A 150 5.74 3.66 24.18
C SER A 150 6.51 4.88 23.68
N ASP A 151 7.72 5.11 24.20
CA ASP A 151 8.62 6.16 23.68
C ASP A 151 9.15 5.81 22.27
N PHE A 152 9.12 4.52 21.92
CA PHE A 152 9.52 4.01 20.62
C PHE A 152 8.30 3.64 19.78
N VAL A 153 8.19 4.27 18.61
CA VAL A 153 7.02 4.14 17.74
C VAL A 153 6.85 2.71 17.22
N ALA A 154 7.92 2.01 16.86
CA ALA A 154 7.86 0.60 16.45
C ALA A 154 7.24 -0.27 17.54
N THR A 155 7.69 -0.10 18.79
CA THR A 155 7.14 -0.80 19.96
C THR A 155 5.68 -0.40 20.23
N LEU A 156 5.30 0.87 20.03
CA LEU A 156 3.91 1.32 20.13
C LEU A 156 3.02 0.56 19.14
N ILE A 157 3.43 0.48 17.88
CA ILE A 157 2.70 -0.21 16.81
C ILE A 157 2.60 -1.70 17.12
N SER A 158 3.68 -2.36 17.54
CA SER A 158 3.65 -3.78 17.94
C SER A 158 2.65 -4.05 19.08
N LYS A 159 2.60 -3.16 20.08
CA LYS A 159 1.59 -3.22 21.15
C LYS A 159 0.16 -3.02 20.64
N GLN A 160 -0.05 -2.14 19.65
CA GLN A 160 -1.35 -2.00 18.99
C GLN A 160 -1.79 -3.32 18.34
N PHE A 161 -0.90 -3.96 17.59
CA PHE A 161 -1.19 -5.25 16.94
C PHE A 161 -1.57 -6.33 17.94
N VAL A 162 -0.81 -6.46 19.03
CA VAL A 162 -1.10 -7.39 20.11
C VAL A 162 -2.50 -7.14 20.70
N PHE A 163 -2.81 -5.88 21.02
CA PHE A 163 -4.12 -5.51 21.56
C PHE A 163 -5.24 -5.86 20.58
N ALA A 164 -5.10 -5.44 19.31
CA ALA A 164 -6.10 -5.65 18.27
C ALA A 164 -6.38 -7.14 18.07
N PHE A 165 -5.34 -7.98 17.96
CA PHE A 165 -5.53 -9.42 17.83
C PHE A 165 -6.18 -10.05 19.06
N ARG A 166 -5.76 -9.69 20.29
CA ARG A 166 -6.43 -10.19 21.51
C ARG A 166 -7.89 -9.82 21.54
N HIS A 167 -8.21 -8.57 21.20
CA HIS A 167 -9.59 -8.08 21.14
C HIS A 167 -10.41 -8.89 20.11
N MET A 168 -9.89 -9.02 18.89
CA MET A 168 -10.56 -9.74 17.80
C MET A 168 -10.76 -11.23 18.12
N LEU A 169 -9.74 -11.89 18.66
CA LEU A 169 -9.79 -13.30 19.07
C LEU A 169 -10.84 -13.57 20.16
N ALA A 170 -11.05 -12.62 21.07
CA ALA A 170 -12.03 -12.70 22.16
C ALA A 170 -13.44 -12.33 21.69
N LYS A 171 -13.60 -11.26 20.90
CA LYS A 171 -14.89 -10.78 20.39
C LYS A 171 -15.50 -11.74 19.37
N TYR A 172 -14.68 -12.37 18.54
CA TYR A 172 -15.09 -13.30 17.49
C TYR A 172 -14.51 -14.71 17.74
N PRO A 173 -15.05 -15.46 18.72
CA PRO A 173 -14.49 -16.76 19.12
C PRO A 173 -14.65 -17.85 18.06
N ARG A 174 -15.57 -17.67 17.11
CA ARG A 174 -15.83 -18.60 15.99
C ARG A 174 -15.15 -18.18 14.68
N ALA A 175 -14.40 -17.08 14.67
CA ALA A 175 -13.68 -16.65 13.47
C ALA A 175 -12.40 -17.47 13.30
N ASP A 176 -12.28 -18.12 12.14
CA ASP A 176 -11.11 -18.90 11.73
C ASP A 176 -10.04 -18.04 11.05
N LEU A 177 -10.43 -16.86 10.54
CA LEU A 177 -9.59 -16.00 9.71
C LEU A 177 -9.74 -14.55 10.16
N PHE A 178 -8.64 -13.80 10.14
CA PHE A 178 -8.57 -12.39 10.50
C PHE A 178 -7.92 -11.61 9.36
N ILE A 179 -8.53 -10.47 8.99
CA ILE A 179 -8.03 -9.56 7.96
C ILE A 179 -7.53 -8.29 8.66
N VAL A 180 -6.35 -7.83 8.28
CA VAL A 180 -5.72 -6.62 8.80
C VAL A 180 -5.55 -5.63 7.66
N LEU A 181 -5.96 -4.38 7.88
CA LEU A 181 -5.72 -3.24 7.00
C LEU A 181 -5.13 -2.09 7.81
N GLU A 182 -4.11 -1.45 7.27
CA GLU A 182 -3.59 -0.17 7.76
C GLU A 182 -4.41 0.98 7.14
N GLU A 183 -4.44 2.15 7.80
CA GLU A 183 -5.31 3.27 7.41
C GLU A 183 -4.90 3.94 6.09
N ASP A 184 -3.64 3.79 5.69
CA ASP A 184 -3.04 4.36 4.48
C ASP A 184 -3.07 3.41 3.28
N ILE A 185 -3.93 2.39 3.34
CA ILE A 185 -4.10 1.37 2.30
C ILE A 185 -5.41 1.52 1.56
N LYS A 186 -5.30 1.61 0.23
CA LYS A 186 -6.42 1.45 -0.69
C LYS A 186 -6.44 0.03 -1.22
N VAL A 187 -7.59 -0.62 -1.18
CA VAL A 187 -7.77 -1.98 -1.70
C VAL A 187 -8.43 -1.99 -3.08
N SER A 188 -8.15 -3.04 -3.85
CA SER A 188 -8.75 -3.29 -5.17
C SER A 188 -10.24 -3.64 -5.07
N PRO A 189 -11.02 -3.41 -6.15
CA PRO A 189 -12.45 -3.76 -6.17
C PRO A 189 -12.74 -5.25 -5.91
N ASP A 190 -11.83 -6.15 -6.28
CA ASP A 190 -11.93 -7.60 -6.09
C ASP A 190 -11.26 -8.11 -4.80
N PHE A 191 -10.83 -7.23 -3.88
CA PHE A 191 -10.04 -7.59 -2.70
C PHE A 191 -10.65 -8.73 -1.86
N PHE A 192 -11.93 -8.64 -1.51
CA PHE A 192 -12.61 -9.69 -0.74
C PHE A 192 -12.84 -10.97 -1.55
N VAL A 193 -12.99 -10.86 -2.88
CA VAL A 193 -13.09 -12.03 -3.77
C VAL A 193 -11.75 -12.78 -3.80
N PHE A 194 -10.64 -12.05 -3.93
CA PHE A 194 -9.28 -12.58 -3.84
C PHE A 194 -9.07 -13.34 -2.53
N LEU A 195 -9.33 -12.70 -1.37
CA LEU A 195 -9.17 -13.34 -0.06
C LEU A 195 -10.06 -14.58 0.08
N ASN A 196 -11.31 -14.51 -0.35
CA ASN A 196 -12.24 -15.63 -0.28
C ASN A 196 -11.77 -16.83 -1.12
N ARG A 197 -11.21 -16.61 -2.31
CA ARG A 197 -10.72 -17.66 -3.20
C ARG A 197 -9.45 -18.33 -2.71
N THR A 198 -8.63 -17.64 -1.92
CA THR A 198 -7.39 -18.19 -1.33
C THR A 198 -7.57 -18.72 0.10
N ALA A 199 -8.71 -18.43 0.74
CA ALA A 199 -8.98 -18.75 2.14
C ALA A 199 -8.84 -20.25 2.46
N LYS A 200 -9.38 -21.13 1.60
CA LYS A 200 -9.28 -22.58 1.82
C LYS A 200 -7.85 -23.08 1.80
N LEU A 201 -7.04 -22.64 0.84
CA LEU A 201 -5.64 -23.07 0.79
C LEU A 201 -4.88 -22.60 2.04
N LEU A 202 -5.10 -21.36 2.50
CA LEU A 202 -4.51 -20.87 3.74
C LEU A 202 -4.89 -21.72 4.97
N LYS A 203 -6.14 -22.22 5.02
CA LYS A 203 -6.61 -23.08 6.13
C LYS A 203 -6.07 -24.51 6.04
N GLU A 204 -5.85 -25.03 4.84
CA GLU A 204 -5.51 -26.44 4.61
C GLU A 204 -4.00 -26.70 4.49
N ASP A 205 -3.20 -25.72 4.04
CA ASP A 205 -1.76 -25.87 3.87
C ASP A 205 -0.98 -25.27 5.06
N PRO A 206 -0.46 -26.09 5.99
CA PRO A 206 0.26 -25.61 7.18
C PRO A 206 1.62 -24.97 6.87
N SER A 207 2.09 -25.08 5.63
CA SER A 207 3.30 -24.39 5.17
C SER A 207 3.04 -22.93 4.78
N LEU A 208 1.79 -22.47 4.83
CA LEU A 208 1.42 -21.06 4.71
C LEU A 208 1.19 -20.43 6.09
N HIS A 209 1.44 -19.12 6.19
CA HIS A 209 1.05 -18.33 7.36
C HIS A 209 0.11 -17.17 7.02
N CYS A 210 0.11 -16.69 5.76
CA CYS A 210 -0.75 -15.58 5.37
C CYS A 210 -1.20 -15.61 3.90
N VAL A 211 -2.20 -14.80 3.59
CA VAL A 211 -2.48 -14.29 2.24
C VAL A 211 -2.25 -12.79 2.30
N SER A 212 -1.29 -12.27 1.51
CA SER A 212 -1.04 -10.83 1.42
C SER A 212 -1.61 -10.29 0.11
N ALA A 213 -2.30 -9.15 0.18
CA ALA A 213 -2.77 -8.42 -0.99
C ALA A 213 -1.65 -7.62 -1.66
N HIS A 214 -0.48 -7.52 -1.03
CA HIS A 214 0.65 -6.78 -1.56
C HIS A 214 1.69 -7.70 -2.17
N ASN A 215 2.20 -7.33 -3.35
CA ASN A 215 3.41 -7.89 -3.93
C ASN A 215 4.43 -6.76 -4.06
N ASP A 216 5.53 -6.87 -3.30
CA ASP A 216 6.54 -5.82 -3.28
C ASP A 216 7.19 -5.56 -4.64
N LEU A 217 7.14 -6.55 -5.55
CA LEU A 217 7.71 -6.53 -6.90
C LEU A 217 6.68 -6.23 -8.00
N SER A 218 5.45 -5.82 -7.66
CA SER A 218 4.38 -5.46 -8.60
C SER A 218 4.58 -4.08 -9.21
N TYR A 219 5.36 -3.96 -10.29
CA TYR A 219 5.58 -2.71 -11.05
C TYR A 219 5.19 -2.86 -12.52
N PRO A 220 4.98 -1.74 -13.26
CA PRO A 220 4.63 -1.74 -14.69
C PRO A 220 5.53 -2.61 -15.57
N GLY A 221 6.82 -2.72 -15.25
CA GLY A 221 7.77 -3.54 -16.02
C GLY A 221 7.87 -5.00 -15.56
N THR A 222 7.35 -5.34 -14.37
CA THR A 222 7.65 -6.60 -13.69
C THR A 222 6.43 -7.39 -13.23
N SER A 223 5.22 -6.88 -13.47
CA SER A 223 3.94 -7.55 -13.19
C SER A 223 2.96 -7.27 -14.33
N ARG A 224 2.08 -8.22 -14.63
CA ARG A 224 1.15 -8.09 -15.76
C ARG A 224 -0.21 -8.75 -15.53
N ASP A 225 -0.24 -10.00 -15.08
CA ASP A 225 -1.48 -10.78 -15.05
C ASP A 225 -2.19 -10.60 -13.69
N PRO A 226 -3.34 -9.91 -13.63
CA PRO A 226 -4.06 -9.74 -12.37
C PRO A 226 -4.67 -11.06 -11.87
N ARG A 227 -4.83 -12.09 -12.70
CA ARG A 227 -5.40 -13.39 -12.28
C ARG A 227 -4.36 -14.32 -11.67
N ALA A 228 -3.08 -14.04 -11.86
CA ALA A 228 -1.99 -14.89 -11.40
C ALA A 228 -1.73 -14.73 -9.89
N LEU A 229 -1.44 -15.86 -9.24
CA LEU A 229 -1.01 -15.93 -7.85
C LEU A 229 0.42 -16.49 -7.78
N LEU A 230 1.14 -16.09 -6.73
CA LEU A 230 2.47 -16.55 -6.40
C LEU A 230 2.48 -17.02 -4.94
N ARG A 231 3.42 -17.92 -4.65
CA ARG A 231 3.79 -18.30 -3.30
C ARG A 231 5.18 -17.76 -3.02
N ALA A 232 5.35 -17.07 -1.89
CA ALA A 232 6.59 -16.40 -1.54
C ALA A 232 6.78 -16.25 -0.02
N ALA A 233 8.03 -16.23 0.43
CA ALA A 233 8.41 -15.69 1.73
C ALA A 233 8.19 -14.16 1.70
N SER A 234 6.95 -13.76 1.96
CA SER A 234 6.49 -12.37 1.96
C SER A 234 6.43 -11.81 3.37
N TYR A 235 6.43 -10.49 3.47
CA TYR A 235 6.07 -9.78 4.68
C TYR A 235 4.54 -9.72 4.79
N THR A 236 4.01 -9.84 6.00
CA THR A 236 2.63 -9.43 6.27
C THR A 236 2.60 -7.91 6.29
N ASN A 237 2.29 -7.25 5.18
CA ASN A 237 2.16 -5.80 5.10
C ASN A 237 1.00 -5.39 4.18
N TYR A 238 0.47 -4.18 4.37
CA TYR A 238 -0.40 -3.51 3.40
C TYR A 238 -1.64 -4.32 2.96
N GLY A 239 -2.37 -4.89 3.91
CA GLY A 239 -3.60 -5.64 3.67
C GLY A 239 -3.37 -7.15 3.54
N TRP A 240 -3.69 -7.90 4.59
CA TRP A 240 -3.36 -9.33 4.66
C TRP A 240 -4.36 -10.10 5.53
N MET A 241 -4.43 -11.42 5.31
CA MET A 241 -5.31 -12.35 6.01
C MET A 241 -4.51 -13.50 6.62
N VAL A 242 -4.81 -13.85 7.87
CA VAL A 242 -4.18 -14.94 8.63
C VAL A 242 -5.20 -15.86 9.29
N THR A 243 -4.77 -17.07 9.62
CA THR A 243 -5.56 -17.99 10.43
C THR A 243 -5.63 -17.55 11.90
N ARG A 244 -6.62 -18.06 12.62
CA ARG A 244 -6.74 -17.89 14.07
C ARG A 244 -5.50 -18.38 14.80
N GLU A 245 -4.96 -19.52 14.39
CA GLU A 245 -3.79 -20.13 15.01
C GLU A 245 -2.57 -19.24 14.85
N PHE A 246 -2.37 -18.66 13.66
CA PHE A 246 -1.26 -17.74 13.44
C PHE A 246 -1.46 -16.40 14.15
N ALA A 247 -2.70 -15.87 14.23
CA ALA A 247 -2.99 -14.69 15.04
C ALA A 247 -2.66 -14.90 16.53
N GLN A 248 -2.95 -16.09 17.07
CA GLN A 248 -2.55 -16.48 18.43
C GLN A 248 -1.03 -16.59 18.57
N GLU A 249 -0.34 -17.13 17.58
CA GLU A 249 1.13 -17.19 17.52
C GLU A 249 1.75 -15.78 17.50
N MET A 250 1.17 -14.84 16.74
CA MET A 250 1.61 -13.45 16.71
C MET A 250 1.48 -12.77 18.07
N VAL A 251 0.32 -12.91 18.73
CA VAL A 251 0.10 -12.38 20.09
C VAL A 251 1.14 -12.95 21.05
N ALA A 252 1.27 -14.28 21.11
CA ALA A 252 2.21 -14.92 22.02
C ALA A 252 3.67 -14.56 21.72
N GLY A 253 4.05 -14.43 20.44
CA GLY A 253 5.41 -14.07 20.05
C GLY A 253 5.77 -12.63 20.36
N MET A 254 4.89 -11.68 20.03
CA MET A 254 5.14 -10.24 20.21
C MET A 254 5.04 -9.80 21.68
N GLU A 255 4.22 -10.47 22.50
CA GLU A 255 4.15 -10.18 23.95
C GLU A 255 5.41 -10.58 24.71
N ASN A 256 6.06 -11.66 24.27
CA ASN A 256 7.28 -12.17 24.87
C ASN A 256 8.55 -11.61 24.19
N GLN A 257 8.40 -10.57 23.38
CA GLN A 257 9.49 -9.95 22.66
C GLN A 257 10.36 -9.12 23.63
N GLU A 258 11.63 -9.50 23.77
CA GLU A 258 12.57 -8.84 24.70
C GLU A 258 13.30 -7.62 24.09
N PHE A 259 13.20 -7.41 22.78
CA PHE A 259 13.94 -6.38 22.03
C PHE A 259 12.99 -5.54 21.18
N GLU A 260 13.28 -4.26 20.97
CA GLU A 260 12.45 -3.41 20.12
C GLU A 260 12.65 -3.75 18.64
N PHE A 261 11.56 -4.14 17.98
CA PHE A 261 11.52 -4.46 16.55
C PHE A 261 10.18 -4.02 15.95
N ASP A 262 10.22 -3.61 14.68
CA ASP A 262 9.01 -3.47 13.89
C ASP A 262 8.30 -4.83 13.79
N TRP A 263 6.97 -4.82 13.98
CA TRP A 263 6.13 -6.02 14.06
C TRP A 263 6.21 -6.89 12.80
N ASP A 264 6.30 -6.29 11.62
CA ASP A 264 6.36 -6.95 10.32
C ASP A 264 7.71 -7.66 10.12
N THR A 265 8.79 -6.99 10.52
CA THR A 265 10.15 -7.52 10.54
C THR A 265 10.25 -8.66 11.54
N PHE A 266 9.70 -8.51 12.75
CA PHE A 266 9.66 -9.57 13.75
C PHE A 266 8.88 -10.79 13.23
N THR A 267 7.74 -10.56 12.58
CA THR A 267 6.92 -11.61 11.98
C THR A 267 7.72 -12.37 10.93
N TYR A 268 8.37 -11.66 10.01
CA TYR A 268 9.15 -12.28 8.92
C TYR A 268 10.32 -13.14 9.41
N PHE A 269 11.08 -12.66 10.40
CA PHE A 269 12.31 -13.34 10.84
C PHE A 269 12.09 -14.39 11.94
N PHE A 270 11.11 -14.19 12.83
CA PHE A 270 10.96 -15.04 14.02
C PHE A 270 9.67 -15.87 14.03
N LEU A 271 8.58 -15.33 13.48
CA LEU A 271 7.28 -16.02 13.48
C LEU A 271 7.03 -16.82 12.22
N ARG A 272 7.53 -16.40 11.06
CA ARG A 272 7.34 -17.10 9.78
C ARG A 272 7.77 -18.57 9.83
N ARG A 273 8.94 -18.86 10.42
CA ARG A 273 9.46 -20.24 10.63
C ARG A 273 9.46 -21.10 9.35
N GLY A 274 9.92 -20.53 8.24
CA GLY A 274 9.98 -21.22 6.95
C GLY A 274 8.65 -21.26 6.18
N ARG A 275 7.54 -20.82 6.77
CA ARG A 275 6.25 -20.68 6.06
C ARG A 275 6.30 -19.56 5.03
N GLU A 276 5.33 -19.56 4.14
CA GLU A 276 5.18 -18.58 3.05
C GLU A 276 3.80 -17.93 3.08
N CYS A 277 3.58 -16.98 2.19
CA CYS A 277 2.27 -16.42 1.91
C CYS A 277 1.88 -16.65 0.46
N ILE A 278 0.58 -16.61 0.23
CA ILE A 278 0.02 -16.38 -1.11
C ILE A 278 0.01 -14.87 -1.37
N ILE A 279 0.52 -14.45 -2.51
CA ILE A 279 0.48 -13.07 -3.00
C ILE A 279 -0.05 -13.04 -4.44
N PRO A 280 -0.72 -11.97 -4.89
CA PRO A 280 -1.07 -11.82 -6.28
C PRO A 280 0.12 -11.33 -7.12
N GLU A 281 0.19 -11.66 -8.41
CA GLU A 281 1.23 -11.07 -9.29
C GLU A 281 1.04 -9.55 -9.41
N VAL A 282 -0.20 -9.10 -9.57
CA VAL A 282 -0.58 -7.68 -9.50
C VAL A 282 -1.27 -7.41 -8.16
N SER A 283 -0.71 -6.51 -7.34
CA SER A 283 -1.22 -6.21 -5.99
C SER A 283 -2.73 -5.92 -5.95
N ARG A 284 -3.38 -6.32 -4.86
CA ARG A 284 -4.75 -5.94 -4.48
C ARG A 284 -4.80 -4.82 -3.43
N SER A 285 -3.64 -4.27 -3.10
CA SER A 285 -3.49 -3.13 -2.21
C SER A 285 -2.51 -2.10 -2.77
N HIS A 286 -2.76 -0.84 -2.46
CA HIS A 286 -1.91 0.30 -2.79
C HIS A 286 -1.75 1.19 -1.56
N HIS A 287 -0.50 1.38 -1.16
CA HIS A 287 -0.14 2.27 -0.06
C HIS A 287 -0.08 3.72 -0.57
N PHE A 288 -1.01 4.56 -0.11
CA PHE A 288 -1.12 5.96 -0.53
C PHE A 288 -0.55 6.95 0.48
N GLY A 289 -0.08 6.50 1.64
CA GLY A 289 0.50 7.36 2.68
C GLY A 289 1.66 8.21 2.13
N ASP A 290 1.52 9.52 2.23
CA ASP A 290 2.51 10.53 1.80
C ASP A 290 3.38 11.06 2.97
N ALA A 291 3.03 10.67 4.20
CA ALA A 291 3.78 10.84 5.44
C ALA A 291 3.60 9.61 6.34
N GLY A 292 4.58 9.29 7.19
CA GLY A 292 4.53 8.14 8.09
C GLY A 292 5.85 7.92 8.85
N VAL A 293 5.87 6.97 9.78
CA VAL A 293 6.99 6.74 10.72
C VAL A 293 8.32 6.45 10.01
N HIS A 294 8.26 5.72 8.89
CA HIS A 294 9.44 5.27 8.15
C HIS A 294 9.48 5.79 6.70
N LEU A 295 8.62 6.76 6.36
CA LEU A 295 8.47 7.24 4.98
C LEU A 295 9.11 8.61 4.79
N SER A 296 9.97 8.68 3.79
CA SER A 296 10.47 9.95 3.25
C SER A 296 9.81 10.20 1.90
N GLN A 297 9.63 11.47 1.52
CA GLN A 297 9.14 11.81 0.17
C GLN A 297 10.02 11.19 -0.93
N PHE A 298 11.31 10.99 -0.66
CA PHE A 298 12.22 10.31 -1.56
C PHE A 298 11.87 8.82 -1.73
N SER A 299 11.68 8.09 -0.62
CA SER A 299 11.36 6.65 -0.67
C SER A 299 9.98 6.40 -1.27
N ILE A 300 8.99 7.23 -0.96
CA ILE A 300 7.64 7.18 -1.55
C ILE A 300 7.73 7.22 -3.08
N ARG A 301 8.40 8.23 -3.63
CA ARG A 301 8.51 8.42 -5.08
C ARG A 301 9.29 7.33 -5.79
N LEU A 302 10.32 6.79 -5.13
CA LEU A 302 11.19 5.79 -5.74
C LEU A 302 10.55 4.39 -5.73
N TYR A 303 9.84 4.03 -4.66
CA TYR A 303 9.43 2.63 -4.43
C TYR A 303 7.92 2.41 -4.33
N PHE A 304 7.12 3.39 -3.92
CA PHE A 304 5.71 3.14 -3.60
C PHE A 304 4.75 3.71 -4.65
N SER A 305 5.04 4.89 -5.21
CA SER A 305 4.11 5.60 -6.10
C SER A 305 3.83 4.91 -7.46
N ALA A 306 4.74 4.05 -7.93
CA ALA A 306 4.68 3.46 -9.26
C ALA A 306 4.31 1.97 -9.25
N LYS A 307 3.79 1.44 -8.14
CA LYS A 307 3.38 0.03 -8.05
C LYS A 307 2.07 -0.20 -8.80
N ASN A 308 1.97 -1.32 -9.52
CA ASN A 308 0.73 -1.78 -10.10
C ASN A 308 -0.19 -2.32 -9.01
N TYR A 309 -1.47 -1.99 -9.10
CA TYR A 309 -2.53 -2.64 -8.33
C TYR A 309 -3.77 -2.83 -9.21
N ASN A 310 -4.58 -3.84 -8.90
CA ASN A 310 -5.71 -4.22 -9.74
C ASN A 310 -6.86 -3.21 -9.64
N LEU A 311 -7.40 -2.81 -10.79
CA LEU A 311 -8.61 -1.96 -10.90
C LEU A 311 -9.76 -2.67 -11.61
N ASP A 312 -9.52 -3.86 -12.15
CA ASP A 312 -10.53 -4.66 -12.85
C ASP A 312 -11.31 -5.51 -11.82
N PRO A 313 -12.61 -5.23 -11.58
CA PRO A 313 -13.43 -5.99 -10.63
C PRO A 313 -13.68 -7.45 -11.06
N GLU A 314 -13.44 -7.80 -12.32
CA GLU A 314 -13.67 -9.13 -12.90
C GLU A 314 -12.37 -9.91 -13.14
N ALA A 315 -11.22 -9.36 -12.74
CA ALA A 315 -9.93 -10.03 -12.79
C ALA A 315 -9.74 -11.03 -11.62
N TRP A 316 -10.70 -11.91 -11.46
CA TRP A 316 -10.69 -12.88 -10.37
C TRP A 316 -9.51 -13.84 -10.49
N VAL A 317 -8.86 -14.06 -9.35
CA VAL A 317 -7.79 -15.06 -9.26
C VAL A 317 -8.38 -16.47 -9.40
N GLU A 318 -7.64 -17.36 -10.03
CA GLU A 318 -8.01 -18.75 -10.26
C GLU A 318 -6.84 -19.69 -9.95
N GLY A 319 -7.12 -20.96 -9.70
CA GLY A 319 -6.08 -21.98 -9.49
C GLY A 319 -5.28 -21.80 -8.20
N ALA A 320 -5.91 -21.32 -7.12
CA ALA A 320 -5.24 -21.16 -5.83
C ALA A 320 -4.62 -22.48 -5.35
N GLU A 321 -5.27 -23.62 -5.62
CA GLU A 321 -4.77 -24.96 -5.33
C GLU A 321 -3.41 -25.29 -5.94
N GLU A 322 -3.02 -24.64 -7.05
CA GLU A 322 -1.70 -24.84 -7.66
C GLU A 322 -0.56 -24.21 -6.83
N LEU A 323 -0.90 -23.44 -5.79
CA LEU A 323 0.03 -22.91 -4.81
C LEU A 323 0.24 -23.81 -3.58
N GLU A 324 -0.43 -24.97 -3.52
CA GLU A 324 -0.04 -26.04 -2.59
C GLU A 324 1.46 -26.33 -2.76
N GLN A 325 2.20 -26.40 -1.65
CA GLN A 325 3.67 -26.43 -1.67
C GLN A 325 4.27 -27.38 -2.72
N GLY A 326 3.81 -28.64 -2.76
CA GLY A 326 4.33 -29.64 -3.71
C GLY A 326 4.01 -29.33 -5.17
N ARG A 327 2.80 -28.82 -5.47
CA ARG A 327 2.41 -28.41 -6.82
C ARG A 327 3.16 -27.19 -7.28
N TYR A 328 3.35 -26.22 -6.38
CA TYR A 328 4.09 -25.01 -6.69
C TYR A 328 5.56 -25.29 -7.01
N GLU A 329 6.21 -26.18 -6.25
CA GLU A 329 7.57 -26.62 -6.55
C GLU A 329 7.68 -27.34 -7.91
N ALA A 330 6.67 -28.15 -8.26
CA ALA A 330 6.59 -28.79 -9.58
C ALA A 330 6.40 -27.75 -10.71
N LEU A 331 5.56 -26.74 -10.50
CA LEU A 331 5.36 -25.62 -11.42
C LEU A 331 6.67 -24.86 -11.63
N VAL A 332 7.32 -24.41 -10.56
CA VAL A 332 8.60 -23.67 -10.60
C VAL A 332 9.69 -24.50 -11.29
N THR A 333 9.80 -25.79 -10.96
CA THR A 333 10.73 -26.71 -11.63
C THR A 333 10.44 -26.83 -13.12
N SER A 334 9.18 -26.99 -13.52
CA SER A 334 8.80 -27.07 -14.94
C SER A 334 9.15 -25.80 -15.71
N MET A 335 9.02 -24.63 -15.07
CA MET A 335 9.42 -23.35 -15.64
C MET A 335 10.95 -23.28 -15.81
N LEU A 336 11.72 -23.66 -14.79
CA LEU A 336 13.19 -23.63 -14.82
C LEU A 336 13.77 -24.57 -15.89
N VAL A 337 13.23 -25.77 -16.04
CA VAL A 337 13.70 -26.76 -17.02
C VAL A 337 13.59 -26.24 -18.47
N ARG A 338 12.55 -25.47 -18.78
CA ARG A 338 12.33 -24.89 -20.11
C ARG A 338 12.82 -23.44 -20.25
N ALA A 339 13.38 -22.87 -19.18
CA ALA A 339 13.75 -21.47 -19.17
C ALA A 339 14.98 -21.23 -20.06
N ARG A 340 14.94 -20.14 -20.83
CA ARG A 340 16.09 -19.65 -21.58
C ARG A 340 16.92 -18.74 -20.69
N VAL A 341 18.21 -19.02 -20.60
CA VAL A 341 19.14 -18.17 -19.85
C VAL A 341 19.22 -16.77 -20.48
N VAL A 342 19.14 -15.75 -19.64
CA VAL A 342 19.36 -14.36 -19.99
C VAL A 342 20.86 -14.11 -20.13
N GLU A 343 21.31 -13.83 -21.35
CA GLU A 343 22.74 -13.61 -21.65
C GLU A 343 23.17 -12.14 -21.53
N VAL A 344 22.21 -11.21 -21.50
CA VAL A 344 22.46 -9.77 -21.49
C VAL A 344 22.18 -9.20 -20.11
N ASP A 345 23.10 -8.39 -19.61
CA ASP A 345 22.96 -7.71 -18.33
C ASP A 345 21.72 -6.78 -18.31
N PRO A 346 20.81 -6.89 -17.31
CA PRO A 346 19.62 -6.05 -17.18
C PRO A 346 19.85 -4.54 -17.16
N CYS A 347 21.03 -4.11 -16.73
CA CYS A 347 21.41 -2.71 -16.72
C CYS A 347 21.79 -2.17 -18.11
N GLN A 348 22.09 -3.05 -19.08
CA GLN A 348 22.36 -2.62 -20.45
C GLN A 348 21.09 -2.10 -21.12
N ARG A 349 21.23 -1.02 -21.89
CA ARG A 349 20.12 -0.44 -22.68
C ARG A 349 19.54 -1.42 -23.72
N SER A 350 20.34 -2.38 -24.17
CA SER A 350 19.93 -3.41 -25.12
C SER A 350 19.09 -4.53 -24.50
N PHE A 351 19.04 -4.63 -23.17
CA PHE A 351 18.34 -5.71 -22.46
C PHE A 351 16.88 -5.87 -22.92
N PRO A 352 16.03 -4.83 -22.92
CA PRO A 352 14.63 -5.01 -23.28
C PRO A 352 14.42 -5.53 -24.70
N ALA A 353 15.25 -5.08 -25.65
CA ALA A 353 15.17 -5.46 -27.06
C ALA A 353 15.77 -6.85 -27.36
N ARG A 354 16.63 -7.36 -26.48
CA ARG A 354 17.30 -8.66 -26.65
C ARG A 354 16.62 -9.80 -25.90
N GLN A 355 15.63 -9.50 -25.06
CA GLN A 355 14.85 -10.51 -24.35
C GLN A 355 13.47 -10.70 -24.98
N SER A 356 12.94 -11.92 -24.84
CA SER A 356 11.59 -12.19 -25.31
C SER A 356 10.57 -11.52 -24.41
N MET A 357 9.50 -10.99 -25.00
CA MET A 357 8.35 -10.44 -24.31
C MET A 357 7.07 -11.23 -24.62
N LYS A 358 7.20 -12.44 -25.19
CA LYS A 358 6.07 -13.25 -25.63
C LYS A 358 5.43 -14.02 -24.46
N GLU A 359 4.11 -14.17 -24.52
CA GLU A 359 3.35 -15.00 -23.58
C GLU A 359 3.86 -16.45 -23.63
N GLY A 360 3.97 -17.09 -22.48
CA GLY A 360 4.43 -18.47 -22.35
C GLY A 360 5.95 -18.67 -22.38
N ASP A 361 6.74 -17.68 -22.84
CA ASP A 361 8.20 -17.74 -22.75
C ASP A 361 8.65 -17.61 -21.29
N VAL A 362 9.69 -18.38 -20.94
CA VAL A 362 10.31 -18.35 -19.61
C VAL A 362 11.78 -17.98 -19.76
N LEU A 363 12.19 -16.92 -19.08
CA LEU A 363 13.56 -16.45 -18.98
C LEU A 363 14.09 -16.74 -17.58
N VAL A 364 15.39 -17.06 -17.47
CA VAL A 364 16.06 -17.21 -16.18
C VAL A 364 17.37 -16.43 -16.13
N LEU A 365 17.56 -15.68 -15.06
CA LEU A 365 18.80 -14.99 -14.73
C LEU A 365 19.30 -15.49 -13.38
N PHE A 366 20.56 -15.88 -13.31
CA PHE A 366 21.23 -16.25 -12.07
C PHE A 366 22.03 -15.03 -11.58
N PHE A 367 21.92 -14.68 -10.29
CA PHE A 367 22.70 -13.60 -9.69
C PHE A 367 23.47 -14.10 -8.47
N HIS A 368 24.63 -13.52 -8.21
CA HIS A 368 25.51 -13.99 -7.17
C HIS A 368 24.96 -13.68 -5.77
N TYR A 369 24.73 -14.73 -4.97
CA TYR A 369 24.46 -14.67 -3.54
C TYR A 369 24.81 -16.01 -2.89
N ALA A 370 25.75 -15.99 -1.95
CA ALA A 370 26.26 -17.17 -1.23
C ALA A 370 25.92 -17.18 0.27
N GLY A 371 24.97 -16.34 0.70
CA GLY A 371 24.59 -16.20 2.11
C GLY A 371 23.38 -17.05 2.51
N ASN A 372 22.89 -16.81 3.73
CA ASN A 372 21.69 -17.45 4.25
C ASN A 372 20.43 -16.75 3.73
N LEU A 373 19.62 -17.47 2.94
CA LEU A 373 18.36 -16.95 2.37
C LEU A 373 17.35 -16.49 3.43
N ASP A 374 17.30 -17.12 4.60
CA ASP A 374 16.37 -16.73 5.68
C ASP A 374 16.75 -15.41 6.35
N LEU A 375 18.03 -15.01 6.24
CA LEU A 375 18.56 -13.76 6.76
C LEU A 375 18.94 -12.80 5.62
N TYR A 376 18.41 -13.04 4.42
CA TYR A 376 18.82 -12.30 3.24
C TYR A 376 18.29 -10.87 3.27
N ARG A 377 19.12 -9.95 3.76
CA ARG A 377 18.93 -8.50 3.63
C ARG A 377 20.17 -7.88 3.00
N GLY A 378 19.99 -6.75 2.31
CA GLY A 378 21.08 -5.91 1.82
C GLY A 378 22.13 -6.63 0.96
N SER A 379 21.86 -6.75 -0.35
CA SER A 379 22.84 -7.22 -1.34
C SER A 379 23.03 -6.20 -2.44
N ARG A 380 24.29 -5.96 -2.81
CA ARG A 380 24.63 -5.06 -3.91
C ARG A 380 24.16 -5.65 -5.24
N GLU A 381 24.24 -6.96 -5.40
CA GLU A 381 23.71 -7.70 -6.54
C GLU A 381 22.21 -7.50 -6.68
N TRP A 382 21.45 -7.72 -5.60
CA TRP A 382 20.01 -7.46 -5.61
C TRP A 382 19.69 -5.99 -5.91
N GLN A 383 20.32 -5.07 -5.17
CA GLN A 383 20.10 -3.63 -5.33
C GLN A 383 20.35 -3.18 -6.78
N ALA A 384 21.46 -3.62 -7.37
CA ALA A 384 21.79 -3.30 -8.75
C ALA A 384 20.78 -3.91 -9.74
N LEU A 385 20.51 -5.21 -9.59
CA LEU A 385 19.58 -5.95 -10.45
C LEU A 385 18.18 -5.36 -10.42
N ALA A 386 17.61 -5.20 -9.23
CA ALA A 386 16.28 -4.66 -9.01
C ALA A 386 16.15 -3.20 -9.49
N SER A 387 17.18 -2.37 -9.27
CA SER A 387 17.20 -1.00 -9.80
C SER A 387 17.18 -0.98 -11.33
N CYS A 388 17.92 -1.89 -11.97
CA CYS A 388 17.94 -1.98 -13.43
C CYS A 388 16.65 -2.53 -14.03
N LEU A 389 15.96 -3.40 -13.30
CA LEU A 389 14.61 -3.89 -13.64
C LEU A 389 13.50 -2.90 -13.23
N GLU A 390 13.84 -1.74 -12.67
CA GLU A 390 12.90 -0.72 -12.19
C GLU A 390 11.87 -1.25 -11.16
N THR A 391 12.31 -2.16 -10.27
CA THR A 391 11.50 -2.75 -9.19
C THR A 391 12.01 -2.38 -7.79
N PHE A 392 11.52 -3.03 -6.74
CA PHE A 392 11.86 -2.75 -5.34
C PHE A 392 13.31 -3.19 -5.04
N ALA A 393 14.19 -2.21 -4.82
CA ALA A 393 15.63 -2.45 -4.78
C ALA A 393 16.24 -2.43 -3.37
N LEU A 394 15.53 -1.96 -2.34
CA LEU A 394 16.10 -1.78 -1.00
C LEU A 394 16.61 -3.10 -0.41
N GLU A 395 15.81 -4.16 -0.57
CA GLU A 395 16.11 -5.51 -0.12
C GLU A 395 15.34 -6.53 -0.96
N PRO A 396 15.81 -7.79 -1.01
CA PRO A 396 15.05 -8.87 -1.62
C PRO A 396 13.74 -9.12 -0.85
N ARG A 397 12.64 -9.15 -1.60
CA ARG A 397 11.30 -9.48 -1.11
C ARG A 397 10.62 -10.40 -2.11
N GLU A 398 9.57 -11.11 -1.68
CA GLU A 398 8.77 -11.98 -2.53
C GLU A 398 9.55 -13.14 -3.17
N GLY A 399 10.56 -13.63 -2.45
CA GLY A 399 11.35 -14.78 -2.87
C GLY A 399 10.71 -16.09 -2.42
N HIS A 400 10.79 -17.11 -3.28
CA HIS A 400 10.48 -18.50 -2.95
C HIS A 400 11.77 -19.29 -3.03
N ASN A 401 12.34 -19.72 -1.90
CA ASN A 401 13.62 -20.45 -1.85
C ASN A 401 14.75 -19.77 -2.67
N GLY A 402 14.85 -18.43 -2.58
CA GLY A 402 15.84 -17.65 -3.32
C GLY A 402 15.58 -17.50 -4.82
N LEU A 403 14.39 -17.87 -5.31
CA LEU A 403 13.89 -17.57 -6.64
C LEU A 403 12.81 -16.49 -6.58
N TYR A 404 12.89 -15.52 -7.48
CA TYR A 404 11.96 -14.40 -7.57
C TYR A 404 11.28 -14.44 -8.94
N ARG A 405 9.94 -14.41 -8.94
CA ARG A 405 9.13 -14.50 -10.17
C ARG A 405 8.63 -13.11 -10.55
N LEU A 406 9.02 -12.67 -11.74
CA LEU A 406 8.67 -11.38 -12.32
C LEU A 406 8.15 -11.58 -13.76
N ARG A 407 7.80 -10.47 -14.41
CA ARG A 407 7.55 -10.39 -15.85
C ARG A 407 8.60 -9.56 -16.58
N HIS A 408 8.75 -9.85 -17.87
CA HIS A 408 9.36 -8.96 -18.86
C HIS A 408 8.43 -8.92 -20.08
N GLY A 409 7.59 -7.89 -20.17
CA GLY A 409 6.43 -7.93 -21.06
C GLY A 409 5.47 -9.04 -20.65
N ALA A 410 5.09 -9.94 -21.56
CA ALA A 410 4.27 -11.11 -21.23
C ALA A 410 5.09 -12.33 -20.77
N ALA A 411 6.40 -12.35 -21.02
CA ALA A 411 7.27 -13.45 -20.65
C ALA A 411 7.48 -13.52 -19.13
N HIS A 412 7.65 -14.72 -18.60
CA HIS A 412 8.11 -14.92 -17.23
C HIS A 412 9.61 -14.63 -17.13
N LEU A 413 10.02 -13.88 -16.10
CA LEU A 413 11.41 -13.66 -15.75
C LEU A 413 11.67 -14.23 -14.35
N LEU A 414 12.50 -15.26 -14.29
CA LEU A 414 12.92 -15.90 -13.05
C LEU A 414 14.30 -15.38 -12.65
N LEU A 415 14.44 -14.85 -11.43
CA LEU A 415 15.73 -14.48 -10.86
C LEU A 415 16.12 -15.51 -9.81
N VAL A 416 17.31 -16.10 -9.92
CA VAL A 416 17.77 -17.17 -9.01
C VAL A 416 19.04 -16.75 -8.28
N ALA A 417 18.99 -16.74 -6.95
CA ALA A 417 20.12 -16.46 -6.07
C ALA A 417 21.12 -17.63 -6.08
N HIS A 418 22.25 -17.49 -6.77
CA HIS A 418 23.25 -18.54 -6.94
C HIS A 418 24.53 -18.27 -6.12
N PRO A 419 25.08 -19.23 -5.35
CA PRO A 419 24.67 -20.64 -5.24
C PRO A 419 23.65 -20.94 -4.13
N ALA A 420 23.21 -19.95 -3.34
CA ALA A 420 22.42 -20.21 -2.14
C ALA A 420 21.06 -20.89 -2.39
N SER A 421 20.41 -20.60 -3.52
CA SER A 421 19.12 -21.19 -3.87
C SER A 421 19.26 -22.66 -4.27
N PRO A 422 18.34 -23.56 -3.82
CA PRO A 422 18.28 -24.94 -4.31
C PRO A 422 18.04 -25.04 -5.83
N TYR A 423 17.53 -23.98 -6.47
CA TYR A 423 17.35 -23.91 -7.92
C TYR A 423 18.66 -23.66 -8.68
N SER A 424 19.78 -23.43 -7.99
CA SER A 424 21.12 -23.32 -8.58
C SER A 424 21.51 -24.53 -9.43
N LYS A 425 20.95 -25.72 -9.13
CA LYS A 425 21.15 -26.95 -9.91
C LYS A 425 20.67 -26.86 -11.37
N TYR A 426 19.80 -25.91 -11.69
CA TYR A 426 19.32 -25.67 -13.05
C TYR A 426 20.20 -24.67 -13.83
N LYS A 427 21.25 -24.14 -13.22
CA LYS A 427 22.19 -23.26 -13.93
C LYS A 427 23.06 -24.08 -14.89
N PRO A 428 23.04 -23.82 -16.22
CA PRO A 428 23.99 -24.43 -17.14
C PRO A 428 25.43 -24.06 -16.75
N GLU A 429 26.40 -24.94 -17.00
CA GLU A 429 27.81 -24.73 -16.62
C GLU A 429 28.34 -23.38 -17.13
N ASN A 430 28.09 -23.07 -18.41
CA ASN A 430 28.56 -21.86 -19.08
C ASN A 430 27.65 -20.63 -18.91
N ALA A 431 26.54 -20.75 -18.18
CA ALA A 431 25.64 -19.61 -17.95
C ALA A 431 26.31 -18.57 -17.05
N THR A 432 26.19 -17.30 -17.44
CA THR A 432 26.68 -16.15 -16.68
C THR A 432 25.91 -16.01 -15.36
N VAL A 433 26.61 -15.53 -14.34
CA VAL A 433 26.02 -15.15 -13.06
C VAL A 433 26.17 -13.64 -12.93
N PHE A 434 25.06 -12.94 -12.81
CA PHE A 434 25.03 -11.50 -12.62
C PHE A 434 25.78 -11.13 -11.33
N SER A 435 26.65 -10.13 -11.43
CA SER A 435 27.38 -9.56 -10.31
C SER A 435 27.38 -8.03 -10.40
N ALA A 436 27.35 -7.37 -9.24
CA ALA A 436 27.31 -5.91 -9.16
C ALA A 436 28.71 -5.29 -9.35
N THR A 437 29.20 -5.26 -10.59
CA THR A 437 30.46 -4.56 -10.90
C THR A 437 30.32 -3.04 -10.68
N PRO A 438 31.43 -2.29 -10.54
CA PRO A 438 31.37 -0.82 -10.41
C PRO A 438 30.64 -0.12 -11.56
N GLU A 439 30.70 -0.62 -12.78
CA GLU A 439 29.97 -0.10 -13.94
C GLU A 439 28.47 -0.31 -13.80
N VAL A 440 28.07 -1.52 -13.41
CA VAL A 440 26.68 -1.92 -13.19
C VAL A 440 26.07 -1.10 -12.06
N LEU A 441 26.78 -0.92 -10.95
CA LEU A 441 26.32 -0.10 -9.82
C LEU A 441 26.11 1.37 -10.22
N ARG A 442 27.00 1.93 -11.04
CA ARG A 442 26.84 3.30 -11.56
C ARG A 442 25.62 3.42 -12.45
N GLU A 443 25.35 2.43 -13.30
CA GLU A 443 24.17 2.45 -14.16
C GLU A 443 22.87 2.24 -13.39
N ALA A 444 22.87 1.33 -12.41
CA ALA A 444 21.75 1.13 -11.49
C ALA A 444 21.39 2.42 -10.75
N PHE A 445 22.40 3.14 -10.25
CA PHE A 445 22.22 4.44 -9.61
C PHE A 445 21.59 5.47 -10.55
N ARG A 446 22.11 5.61 -11.79
CA ARG A 446 21.53 6.51 -12.80
C ARG A 446 20.07 6.18 -13.12
N ARG A 447 19.71 4.90 -13.19
CA ARG A 447 18.32 4.48 -13.41
C ARG A 447 17.41 4.86 -12.24
N GLY A 448 17.90 4.72 -11.01
CA GLY A 448 17.22 5.23 -9.81
C GLY A 448 16.96 6.74 -9.88
N GLU A 449 17.95 7.53 -10.26
CA GLU A 449 17.78 8.98 -10.48
C GLU A 449 16.78 9.28 -11.59
N GLY A 450 16.86 8.58 -12.72
CA GLY A 450 15.93 8.75 -13.84
C GLY A 450 14.49 8.37 -13.47
N ARG A 451 14.28 7.44 -12.54
CA ARG A 451 12.96 7.11 -11.99
C ARG A 451 12.41 8.25 -11.14
N LEU A 452 13.23 8.86 -10.29
CA LEU A 452 12.84 10.06 -9.52
C LEU A 452 12.48 11.25 -10.40
N GLN A 453 13.12 11.41 -11.57
CA GLN A 453 12.77 12.47 -12.51
C GLN A 453 11.44 12.20 -13.24
N ARG A 454 11.13 10.93 -13.50
CA ARG A 454 9.89 10.50 -14.18
C ARG A 454 8.67 10.43 -13.26
N ALA A 455 8.86 10.20 -11.96
CA ALA A 455 7.78 10.30 -10.99
C ALA A 455 7.45 11.79 -10.81
N PRO A 456 6.36 12.35 -11.36
CA PRO A 456 6.06 13.77 -11.18
C PRO A 456 6.00 14.10 -9.68
N PHE A 457 6.40 15.33 -9.32
CA PHE A 457 5.95 15.88 -8.04
C PHE A 457 4.42 15.93 -8.14
N ASP A 458 3.73 15.05 -7.43
CA ASP A 458 2.29 15.19 -7.35
C ASP A 458 2.00 16.42 -6.50
N THR A 459 1.75 17.53 -7.19
CA THR A 459 1.34 18.80 -6.58
C THR A 459 -0.17 18.84 -6.36
N LYS A 460 -0.87 17.74 -6.67
CA LYS A 460 -2.30 17.65 -6.45
C LYS A 460 -2.57 17.64 -4.96
N THR A 461 -3.53 18.46 -4.54
CA THR A 461 -4.01 18.42 -3.16
C THR A 461 -4.67 17.06 -2.89
N PRO A 462 -4.75 16.58 -1.64
CA PRO A 462 -5.46 15.35 -1.31
C PRO A 462 -6.87 15.27 -1.93
N GLN A 463 -7.58 16.40 -2.01
CA GLN A 463 -8.90 16.51 -2.66
C GLN A 463 -8.88 16.25 -4.19
N GLN A 464 -7.78 16.58 -4.87
CA GLN A 464 -7.60 16.33 -6.31
C GLN A 464 -7.25 14.88 -6.64
N HIS A 465 -6.69 14.12 -5.68
CA HIS A 465 -6.61 12.67 -5.79
C HIS A 465 -8.01 12.05 -5.82
N TYR A 466 -8.93 12.47 -4.93
CA TYR A 466 -10.31 11.97 -4.93
C TYR A 466 -11.10 12.36 -6.20
N ALA A 467 -10.91 13.57 -6.73
CA ALA A 467 -11.63 14.05 -7.91
C ALA A 467 -11.21 13.37 -9.23
N TYR A 468 -9.92 13.01 -9.40
CA TYR A 468 -9.43 12.37 -10.63
C TYR A 468 -10.02 10.97 -10.85
N PHE A 469 -10.44 10.29 -9.78
CA PHE A 469 -11.03 8.95 -9.87
C PHE A 469 -12.56 8.95 -9.98
N ALA A 470 -13.24 10.03 -9.59
CA ALA A 470 -14.68 10.19 -9.85
C ALA A 470 -14.98 10.36 -11.35
N ALA A 471 -14.03 10.87 -12.14
CA ALA A 471 -14.14 11.02 -13.59
C ALA A 471 -13.94 9.70 -14.37
N ALA A 472 -13.58 8.60 -13.69
CA ALA A 472 -13.43 7.27 -14.29
C ALA A 472 -14.67 6.38 -14.10
N GLN A 473 -15.85 6.98 -13.88
CA GLN A 473 -17.10 6.25 -14.14
C GLN A 473 -17.26 6.06 -15.65
N PRO A 474 -17.62 4.86 -16.12
CA PRO A 474 -17.90 4.66 -17.54
C PRO A 474 -19.08 5.56 -17.92
N THR A 475 -18.85 6.44 -18.90
CA THR A 475 -19.95 6.95 -19.71
C THR A 475 -20.69 5.74 -20.27
N ALA A 476 -22.01 5.72 -20.05
CA ALA A 476 -22.93 4.67 -20.47
C ALA A 476 -22.79 4.27 -21.95
#